data_AF-A0A1B7HIF1-F1
#
_entry.id   AF-A0A1B7HIF1-F1
#
_cell.length_a   1.000
_cell.length_b   1.000
_cell.length_c   1.000
_cell.angle_alpha   90.00
_cell.angle_beta   90.00
_cell.angle_gamma   90.00
#
_symmetry.space_group_name_H-M   'P 1'
#
loop_
_entity.id
_entity.type
_entity.pdbx_description
1 polymer ?
#
loop_
_entity_poly.entity_id
_entity_poly.type
_entity_poly.pdbx_seq_one_letter_code
_entity_poly.pdbx_strand_id
1 'polypeptide(L)'
;MTLTHTAAQNLAGATAGTATAPASVPADGTSTPTTTVPITGADGQPLKNTAVTVKVNGTDQTVTTDSNGNATVTLPASTTPGDKSIPVVFNGSSQNVPVTYSPTQAQLAASIDASQSNLTVSPASIPADNSTTTTLSFTPKDSNGNPVKGMNNVTFAVTGVTGTTVSAVSENNGVYTATLKGSTRGSITVAAKANGNTIVSKKATINAYTTFSNAGSTFTATCSSVTGATYSIHLEKPGVQTMSIYLGTSSNTMSLINVSTDSSGNYTGTYTAAEVQNAILGSGTDTKLIAQVNINGAYDTDRNVPCK
;
A
#
# COMPACT_ATOMS: atom_id res chain seq x y z
N MET A 1 0.67 -29.71 68.20
CA MET A 1 1.03 -29.75 66.78
C MET A 1 -0.04 -30.55 66.07
N THR A 2 -1.08 -29.88 65.56
CA THR A 2 -2.18 -30.55 64.86
C THR A 2 -1.69 -30.90 63.47
N LEU A 3 -1.38 -32.17 63.22
CA LEU A 3 -1.10 -32.67 61.88
C LEU A 3 -2.42 -32.65 61.11
N THR A 4 -2.72 -31.53 60.43
CA THR A 4 -3.72 -31.54 59.36
C THR A 4 -3.17 -32.43 58.25
N HIS A 5 -3.51 -33.71 58.30
CA HIS A 5 -3.43 -34.57 57.13
C HIS A 5 -4.46 -34.02 56.14
N THR A 6 -4.01 -33.29 55.13
CA THR A 6 -4.81 -33.08 53.93
C THR A 6 -5.13 -34.48 53.41
N ALA A 7 -6.40 -34.89 53.45
CA ALA A 7 -6.79 -36.19 52.92
C ALA A 7 -6.23 -36.32 51.50
N ALA A 8 -5.66 -37.47 51.17
CA ALA A 8 -5.26 -37.75 49.80
C ALA A 8 -6.50 -37.55 48.92
N GLN A 9 -6.47 -36.56 48.04
CA GLN A 9 -7.62 -36.28 47.19
C GLN A 9 -7.82 -37.49 46.27
N ASN A 10 -8.97 -38.14 46.38
CA ASN A 10 -9.22 -39.39 45.67
C ASN A 10 -9.43 -39.10 44.17
N LEU A 11 -8.50 -39.56 43.34
CA LEU A 11 -8.61 -39.49 41.88
C LEU A 11 -9.71 -40.42 41.35
N ALA A 12 -10.02 -41.52 42.06
CA ALA A 12 -11.09 -42.43 41.67
C ALA A 12 -12.46 -41.75 41.90
N GLY A 13 -13.25 -41.63 40.84
CA GLY A 13 -14.53 -40.93 40.85
C GLY A 13 -14.44 -39.42 40.60
N ALA A 14 -13.24 -38.88 40.30
CA ALA A 14 -13.11 -37.50 39.86
C ALA A 14 -13.81 -37.29 38.51
N THR A 15 -14.37 -36.10 38.32
CA THR A 15 -15.14 -35.70 37.13
C THR A 15 -14.56 -34.43 36.52
N ALA A 16 -14.81 -34.24 35.22
CA ALA A 16 -14.43 -33.02 34.52
C ALA A 16 -15.61 -32.04 34.42
N GLY A 17 -15.37 -30.79 34.76
CA GLY A 17 -16.20 -29.65 34.42
C GLY A 17 -15.99 -29.19 32.98
N THR A 18 -16.66 -28.12 32.58
CA THR A 18 -16.61 -27.61 31.19
C THR A 18 -15.22 -27.10 30.81
N ALA A 19 -14.65 -27.65 29.75
CA ALA A 19 -13.36 -27.21 29.22
C ALA A 19 -13.48 -25.82 28.56
N THR A 20 -12.45 -24.98 28.72
CA THR A 20 -12.43 -23.63 28.14
C THR A 20 -12.00 -23.64 26.66
N ALA A 21 -12.65 -22.87 25.81
CA ALA A 21 -12.16 -22.64 24.45
C ALA A 21 -10.89 -21.76 24.49
N PRO A 22 -9.81 -22.12 23.78
CA PRO A 22 -8.65 -21.25 23.64
C PRO A 22 -8.94 -20.04 22.75
N ALA A 23 -8.05 -19.05 22.80
CA ALA A 23 -8.00 -18.02 21.77
C ALA A 23 -7.66 -18.61 20.39
N SER A 24 -8.01 -17.89 19.32
CA SER A 24 -7.61 -18.27 17.96
C SER A 24 -6.08 -18.29 17.84
N VAL A 25 -5.55 -19.29 17.14
CA VAL A 25 -4.12 -19.45 16.87
C VAL A 25 -3.85 -19.64 15.38
N PRO A 26 -2.64 -19.35 14.87
CA PRO A 26 -2.32 -19.57 13.46
C PRO A 26 -2.31 -21.06 13.08
N ALA A 27 -2.72 -21.36 11.85
CA ALA A 27 -2.62 -22.68 11.23
C ALA A 27 -1.22 -22.94 10.63
N ASP A 28 -0.17 -22.76 11.45
CA ASP A 28 1.23 -22.84 11.03
C ASP A 28 1.88 -24.24 11.23
N GLY A 29 1.13 -25.20 11.78
CA GLY A 29 1.62 -26.55 12.10
C GLY A 29 2.48 -26.66 13.36
N THR A 30 2.68 -25.56 14.10
CA THR A 30 3.53 -25.48 15.29
C THR A 30 2.84 -24.85 16.51
N SER A 31 1.89 -23.93 16.27
CA SER A 31 1.09 -23.26 17.28
C SER A 31 0.16 -24.26 17.96
N THR A 32 0.36 -24.45 19.26
CA THR A 32 -0.36 -25.42 20.09
C THR A 32 -1.15 -24.67 21.18
N PRO A 33 -2.46 -24.42 20.98
CA PRO A 33 -3.26 -23.73 21.98
C PRO A 33 -3.51 -24.63 23.19
N THR A 34 -3.71 -24.05 24.37
CA THR A 34 -4.04 -24.81 25.58
C THR A 34 -5.50 -24.65 25.96
N THR A 35 -6.13 -25.72 26.45
CA THR A 35 -7.45 -25.65 27.10
C THR A 35 -7.31 -25.99 28.58
N THR A 36 -8.18 -25.43 29.39
CA THR A 36 -8.24 -25.67 30.82
C THR A 36 -9.49 -26.47 31.15
N VAL A 37 -9.32 -27.60 31.84
CA VAL A 37 -10.39 -28.51 32.26
C VAL A 37 -10.47 -28.47 33.79
N PRO A 38 -11.53 -27.91 34.38
CA PRO A 38 -11.75 -28.00 35.83
C PRO A 38 -11.96 -29.46 36.23
N ILE A 39 -11.22 -29.95 37.22
CA ILE A 39 -11.34 -31.31 37.73
C ILE A 39 -11.83 -31.27 39.17
N THR A 40 -12.94 -31.96 39.42
CA THR A 40 -13.54 -32.08 40.74
C THR A 40 -13.38 -33.50 41.24
N GLY A 41 -12.87 -33.69 42.45
CA GLY A 41 -12.77 -34.99 43.11
C GLY A 41 -14.14 -35.61 43.41
N ALA A 42 -14.13 -36.87 43.84
CA ALA A 42 -15.36 -37.59 44.18
C ALA A 42 -16.13 -36.98 45.37
N ASP A 43 -15.45 -36.17 46.19
CA ASP A 43 -16.01 -35.43 47.32
C ASP A 43 -16.69 -34.11 46.92
N GLY A 44 -16.71 -33.78 45.62
CA GLY A 44 -17.28 -32.54 45.10
C GLY A 44 -16.35 -31.33 45.21
N GLN A 45 -15.12 -31.49 45.71
CA GLN A 45 -14.15 -30.41 45.86
C GLN A 45 -13.16 -30.37 44.69
N PRO A 46 -12.55 -29.21 44.38
CA PRO A 46 -11.56 -29.16 43.31
C PRO A 46 -10.35 -30.05 43.61
N LEU A 47 -9.97 -30.88 42.65
CA LEU A 47 -8.85 -31.82 42.76
C LEU A 47 -7.54 -31.06 42.54
N LYS A 48 -6.91 -30.55 43.61
CA LYS A 48 -5.79 -29.58 43.53
C LYS A 48 -4.42 -30.26 43.53
N ASN A 49 -3.44 -29.67 42.83
CA ASN A 49 -2.03 -30.08 42.84
C ASN A 49 -1.83 -31.60 42.64
N THR A 50 -2.70 -32.22 41.84
CA THR A 50 -2.76 -33.67 41.66
C THR A 50 -2.48 -34.00 40.21
N ALA A 51 -1.63 -35.00 39.96
CA ALA A 51 -1.39 -35.51 38.63
C ALA A 51 -2.65 -36.22 38.09
N VAL A 52 -3.13 -35.76 36.94
CA VAL A 52 -4.28 -36.31 36.22
C VAL A 52 -3.88 -36.63 34.78
N THR A 53 -4.49 -37.65 34.19
CA THR A 53 -4.29 -37.96 32.77
C THR A 53 -5.55 -37.62 32.00
N VAL A 54 -5.42 -36.72 31.04
CA VAL A 54 -6.49 -36.26 30.15
C VAL A 54 -6.13 -36.68 28.73
N LYS A 55 -7.08 -37.29 28.02
CA LYS A 55 -6.90 -37.72 26.64
C LYS A 55 -7.36 -36.61 25.70
N VAL A 56 -6.42 -36.01 24.98
CA VAL A 56 -6.68 -34.97 23.97
C VAL A 56 -6.53 -35.58 22.59
N ASN A 57 -7.61 -35.55 21.79
CA ASN A 57 -7.66 -36.14 20.45
C ASN A 57 -7.12 -37.59 20.40
N GLY A 58 -7.49 -38.42 21.38
CA GLY A 58 -7.03 -39.80 21.48
C GLY A 58 -5.70 -40.00 22.22
N THR A 59 -4.91 -38.94 22.40
CA THR A 59 -3.55 -39.00 22.98
C THR A 59 -3.57 -38.61 24.46
N ASP A 60 -2.94 -39.40 25.31
CA ASP A 60 -2.87 -39.12 26.75
C ASP A 60 -1.88 -37.99 27.08
N GLN A 61 -2.31 -37.07 27.93
CA GLN A 61 -1.49 -36.01 28.51
C GLN A 61 -1.63 -36.05 30.03
N THR A 62 -0.53 -36.31 30.71
CA THR A 62 -0.47 -36.26 32.17
C THR A 62 -0.04 -34.86 32.61
N VAL A 63 -0.91 -34.17 33.34
CA VAL A 63 -0.69 -32.80 33.82
C VAL A 63 -1.02 -32.72 35.32
N THR A 64 -0.45 -31.76 36.03
CA THR A 64 -0.80 -31.52 37.44
C THR A 64 -1.84 -30.42 37.51
N THR A 65 -2.94 -30.66 38.20
CA THR A 65 -3.97 -29.63 38.42
C THR A 65 -3.43 -28.48 39.26
N ASP A 66 -3.92 -27.26 39.02
CA ASP A 66 -3.52 -26.08 39.80
C ASP A 66 -4.15 -26.04 41.21
N SER A 67 -3.91 -24.95 41.95
CA SER A 67 -4.49 -24.72 43.28
C SER A 67 -6.02 -24.54 43.29
N ASN A 68 -6.63 -24.40 42.11
CA ASN A 68 -8.07 -24.29 41.89
C ASN A 68 -8.66 -25.58 41.30
N GLY A 69 -7.86 -26.63 41.11
CA GLY A 69 -8.28 -27.92 40.55
C GLY A 69 -8.33 -27.96 39.02
N ASN A 70 -7.70 -27.01 38.34
CA ASN A 70 -7.74 -26.95 36.88
C ASN A 70 -6.57 -27.71 36.24
N ALA A 71 -6.88 -28.59 35.29
CA ALA A 71 -5.90 -29.26 34.44
C ALA A 71 -5.74 -28.50 33.11
N THR A 72 -4.56 -27.94 32.86
CA THR A 72 -4.25 -27.30 31.57
C THR A 72 -3.57 -28.30 30.64
N VAL A 73 -4.15 -28.53 29.47
CA VAL A 73 -3.66 -29.49 28.47
C VAL A 73 -3.46 -28.82 27.12
N THR A 74 -2.57 -29.35 26.31
CA THR A 74 -2.19 -28.78 25.01
C THR A 74 -3.02 -29.41 23.89
N LEU A 75 -3.59 -28.60 23.01
CA LEU A 75 -4.33 -29.05 21.84
C LEU A 75 -3.37 -29.17 20.63
N PRO A 76 -3.66 -30.07 19.67
CA PRO A 76 -2.76 -30.34 18.55
C PRO A 76 -2.67 -29.14 17.61
N ALA A 77 -1.48 -28.84 17.07
CA ALA A 77 -1.34 -27.84 16.02
C ALA A 77 -2.05 -28.25 14.71
N SER A 78 -2.31 -27.28 13.84
CA SER A 78 -2.93 -27.49 12.53
C SER A 78 -2.16 -26.73 11.45
N THR A 79 -2.04 -27.31 10.26
CA THR A 79 -1.62 -26.61 9.03
C THR A 79 -2.82 -26.17 8.18
N THR A 80 -4.03 -26.52 8.60
CA THR A 80 -5.28 -26.18 7.90
C THR A 80 -6.05 -25.13 8.71
N PRO A 81 -6.31 -23.94 8.13
CA PRO A 81 -7.19 -22.94 8.72
C PRO A 81 -8.63 -23.44 8.87
N GLY A 82 -9.36 -22.83 9.79
CA GLY A 82 -10.78 -23.12 10.07
C GLY A 82 -11.03 -23.61 11.48
N ASP A 83 -12.31 -23.77 11.79
CA ASP A 83 -12.76 -24.25 13.10
C ASP A 83 -12.62 -25.76 13.20
N LYS A 84 -12.08 -26.22 14.33
CA LYS A 84 -11.95 -27.63 14.69
C LYS A 84 -12.62 -27.89 16.03
N SER A 85 -13.17 -29.09 16.16
CA SER A 85 -13.74 -29.59 17.39
C SER A 85 -12.84 -30.71 17.91
N ILE A 86 -12.12 -30.46 18.99
CA ILE A 86 -11.11 -31.39 19.53
C ILE A 86 -11.71 -32.14 20.72
N PRO A 87 -11.82 -33.49 20.67
CA PRO A 87 -12.31 -34.25 21.79
C PRO A 87 -11.27 -34.27 22.92
N VAL A 88 -11.72 -33.91 24.12
CA VAL A 88 -10.96 -33.93 25.37
C VAL A 88 -11.72 -34.83 26.34
N VAL A 89 -11.06 -35.88 26.80
CA VAL A 89 -11.67 -36.94 27.61
C VAL A 89 -10.95 -37.06 28.94
N PHE A 90 -11.70 -37.04 30.03
CA PHE A 90 -11.20 -37.34 31.37
C PHE A 90 -12.13 -38.36 32.03
N ASN A 91 -11.56 -39.45 32.57
CA ASN A 91 -12.32 -40.54 33.21
C ASN A 91 -13.53 -41.04 32.40
N GLY A 92 -13.40 -41.11 31.07
CA GLY A 92 -14.46 -41.55 30.15
C GLY A 92 -15.49 -40.48 29.77
N SER A 93 -15.53 -39.34 30.46
CA SER A 93 -16.35 -38.19 30.06
C SER A 93 -15.69 -37.42 28.92
N SER A 94 -16.36 -37.31 27.78
CA SER A 94 -15.86 -36.62 26.59
C SER A 94 -16.49 -35.24 26.42
N GLN A 95 -15.67 -34.26 26.06
CA GLN A 95 -16.08 -32.92 25.70
C GLN A 95 -15.41 -32.49 24.40
N ASN A 96 -16.12 -31.70 23.61
CA ASN A 96 -15.61 -31.19 22.35
C ASN A 96 -15.19 -29.73 22.52
N VAL A 97 -13.88 -29.48 22.55
CA VAL A 97 -13.33 -28.12 22.67
C VAL A 97 -13.26 -27.48 21.29
N PRO A 98 -13.99 -26.38 21.02
CA PRO A 98 -13.87 -25.65 19.76
C PRO A 98 -12.56 -24.88 19.73
N VAL A 99 -11.86 -24.92 18.59
CA VAL A 99 -10.62 -24.18 18.33
C VAL A 99 -10.68 -23.57 16.94
N THR A 100 -10.42 -22.27 16.82
CA THR A 100 -10.31 -21.59 15.53
C THR A 100 -8.85 -21.45 15.12
N TYR A 101 -8.45 -22.12 14.05
CA TYR A 101 -7.14 -21.93 13.42
C TYR A 101 -7.21 -20.85 12.34
N SER A 102 -6.58 -19.70 12.56
CA SER A 102 -6.54 -18.60 11.58
C SER A 102 -5.49 -18.86 10.49
N PRO A 103 -5.71 -18.41 9.25
CA PRO A 103 -4.71 -18.56 8.20
C PRO A 103 -3.47 -17.71 8.48
N THR A 104 -2.30 -18.23 8.12
CA THR A 104 -1.05 -17.47 8.10
C THR A 104 -1.01 -16.49 6.92
N GLN A 105 -0.11 -15.50 6.99
CA GLN A 105 0.06 -14.54 5.89
C GLN A 105 0.50 -15.20 4.57
N ALA A 106 1.26 -16.28 4.65
CA ALA A 106 1.65 -17.07 3.48
C ALA A 106 0.45 -17.81 2.87
N GLN A 107 -0.43 -18.37 3.71
CA GLN A 107 -1.65 -19.04 3.24
C GLN A 107 -2.65 -18.04 2.64
N LEU A 108 -2.83 -16.85 3.24
CA LEU A 108 -3.66 -15.79 2.66
C LEU A 108 -3.12 -15.34 1.29
N ALA A 109 -1.80 -15.11 1.17
CA ALA A 109 -1.21 -14.71 -0.10
C ALA A 109 -1.32 -15.82 -1.17
N ALA A 110 -1.16 -17.09 -0.77
CA ALA A 110 -1.29 -18.24 -1.67
C ALA A 110 -2.72 -18.50 -2.13
N SER A 111 -3.74 -18.03 -1.39
CA SER A 111 -5.14 -18.17 -1.81
C SER A 111 -5.56 -17.14 -2.86
N ILE A 112 -4.72 -16.15 -3.19
CA ILE A 112 -5.06 -15.11 -4.16
C ILE A 112 -5.04 -15.67 -5.59
N ASP A 113 -6.15 -15.49 -6.29
CA ASP A 113 -6.26 -15.66 -7.73
C ASP A 113 -6.06 -14.31 -8.44
N ALA A 114 -4.94 -14.17 -9.14
CA ALA A 114 -4.59 -12.96 -9.86
C ALA A 114 -5.60 -12.61 -10.97
N SER A 115 -6.27 -13.60 -11.57
CA SER A 115 -7.26 -13.40 -12.64
C SER A 115 -8.58 -12.81 -12.12
N GLN A 116 -8.91 -13.09 -10.86
CA GLN A 116 -10.09 -12.54 -10.18
C GLN A 116 -9.79 -11.21 -9.48
N SER A 117 -8.52 -10.98 -9.16
CA SER A 117 -8.06 -9.79 -8.45
C SER A 117 -8.03 -8.55 -9.33
N ASN A 118 -8.17 -7.37 -8.73
CA ASN A 118 -8.15 -6.10 -9.47
C ASN A 118 -7.32 -5.02 -8.77
N LEU A 119 -6.67 -4.18 -9.57
CA LEU A 119 -5.95 -2.99 -9.15
C LEU A 119 -6.46 -1.77 -9.92
N THR A 120 -6.90 -0.76 -9.19
CA THR A 120 -7.27 0.55 -9.74
C THR A 120 -6.30 1.63 -9.27
N VAL A 121 -6.12 2.63 -10.15
CA VAL A 121 -5.33 3.84 -9.90
C VAL A 121 -6.21 5.00 -10.34
N SER A 122 -6.68 5.81 -9.40
CA SER A 122 -7.65 6.87 -9.68
C SER A 122 -7.35 8.16 -8.88
N PRO A 123 -7.14 9.30 -9.57
CA PRO A 123 -7.10 9.46 -11.03
C PRO A 123 -5.92 8.73 -11.68
N ALA A 124 -6.08 8.26 -12.93
CA ALA A 124 -5.02 7.56 -13.67
C ALA A 124 -3.86 8.47 -14.08
N SER A 125 -4.02 9.79 -13.90
CA SER A 125 -3.02 10.80 -14.21
C SER A 125 -3.03 11.90 -13.14
N ILE A 126 -1.85 12.30 -12.67
CA ILE A 126 -1.64 13.39 -11.71
C ILE A 126 -0.49 14.31 -12.17
N PRO A 127 -0.45 15.60 -11.76
CA PRO A 127 0.71 16.45 -12.00
C PRO A 127 1.94 16.01 -11.19
N ALA A 128 3.13 16.30 -11.70
CA ALA A 128 4.42 16.08 -11.05
C ALA A 128 4.74 17.12 -9.95
N ASP A 129 3.77 17.45 -9.09
CA ASP A 129 3.87 18.52 -8.09
C ASP A 129 4.34 18.05 -6.71
N ASN A 130 4.53 16.74 -6.54
CA ASN A 130 4.84 16.09 -5.27
C ASN A 130 3.83 16.36 -4.12
N SER A 131 2.62 16.84 -4.45
CA SER A 131 1.55 17.15 -3.51
C SER A 131 0.21 16.51 -3.89
N THR A 132 -0.17 16.54 -5.17
CA THR A 132 -1.37 15.90 -5.69
C THR A 132 -1.21 14.39 -5.64
N THR A 133 -2.23 13.71 -5.15
CA THR A 133 -2.23 12.25 -4.97
C THR A 133 -3.20 11.56 -5.90
N THR A 134 -2.84 10.35 -6.33
CA THR A 134 -3.78 9.35 -6.85
C THR A 134 -4.01 8.24 -5.82
N THR A 135 -5.21 7.69 -5.79
CA THR A 135 -5.56 6.56 -4.92
C THR A 135 -5.29 5.25 -5.65
N LEU A 136 -4.48 4.42 -5.01
CA LEU A 136 -4.26 3.02 -5.37
C LEU A 136 -5.27 2.17 -4.60
N SER A 137 -6.00 1.30 -5.27
CA SER A 137 -6.94 0.39 -4.63
C SER A 137 -6.79 -1.02 -5.21
N PHE A 138 -6.34 -1.95 -4.37
CA PHE A 138 -6.16 -3.35 -4.69
C PHE A 138 -7.21 -4.20 -3.98
N THR A 139 -7.92 -5.03 -4.74
CA THR A 139 -8.88 -6.01 -4.21
C THR A 139 -8.39 -7.41 -4.60
N PRO A 140 -7.58 -8.06 -3.76
CA PRO A 140 -7.21 -9.46 -3.95
C PRO A 140 -8.44 -10.34 -3.74
N LYS A 141 -8.65 -11.30 -4.64
CA LYS A 141 -9.72 -12.28 -4.54
C LYS A 141 -9.16 -13.69 -4.61
N ASP A 142 -9.85 -14.63 -3.97
CA ASP A 142 -9.60 -16.07 -4.17
C ASP A 142 -10.21 -16.58 -5.48
N SER A 143 -10.00 -17.86 -5.78
CA SER A 143 -10.56 -18.53 -6.97
C SER A 143 -12.08 -18.59 -6.98
N ASN A 144 -12.74 -18.37 -5.83
CA ASN A 144 -14.19 -18.33 -5.70
C ASN A 144 -14.74 -16.89 -5.85
N GLY A 145 -13.87 -15.90 -6.08
CA GLY A 145 -14.24 -14.49 -6.20
C GLY A 145 -14.46 -13.77 -4.87
N ASN A 146 -14.10 -14.36 -3.73
CA ASN A 146 -14.21 -13.73 -2.42
C ASN A 146 -12.98 -12.84 -2.13
N PRO A 147 -13.15 -11.64 -1.55
CA PRO A 147 -12.03 -10.81 -1.15
C PRO A 147 -11.15 -11.49 -0.08
N VAL A 148 -9.83 -11.46 -0.25
CA VAL A 148 -8.87 -11.95 0.73
C VAL A 148 -8.55 -10.84 1.74
N LYS A 149 -8.95 -11.03 2.99
CA LYS A 149 -8.88 -10.02 4.07
C LYS A 149 -7.76 -10.30 5.05
N GLY A 150 -7.38 -9.31 5.86
CA GLY A 150 -6.48 -9.48 7.00
C GLY A 150 -5.00 -9.62 6.64
N MET A 151 -4.60 -9.40 5.39
CA MET A 151 -3.18 -9.37 5.03
C MET A 151 -2.53 -8.09 5.57
N ASN A 152 -1.32 -8.22 6.09
CA ASN A 152 -0.51 -7.10 6.61
C ASN A 152 0.79 -6.89 5.81
N ASN A 153 0.98 -7.67 4.75
CA ASN A 153 2.16 -7.71 3.89
C ASN A 153 1.82 -7.32 2.43
N VAL A 154 0.74 -6.56 2.25
CA VAL A 154 0.38 -5.96 0.96
C VAL A 154 1.19 -4.69 0.75
N THR A 155 1.80 -4.55 -0.44
CA THR A 155 2.60 -3.37 -0.82
C THR A 155 2.32 -2.97 -2.26
N PHE A 156 2.57 -1.70 -2.59
CA PHE A 156 2.56 -1.21 -3.96
C PHE A 156 3.98 -0.85 -4.39
N ALA A 157 4.44 -1.43 -5.49
CA ALA A 157 5.71 -1.08 -6.11
C ALA A 157 5.45 -0.19 -7.34
N VAL A 158 6.19 0.89 -7.47
CA VAL A 158 6.09 1.81 -8.61
C VAL A 158 7.40 1.79 -9.40
N THR A 159 7.29 1.70 -10.71
CA THR A 159 8.43 1.67 -11.66
C THR A 159 8.17 2.62 -12.83
N GLY A 160 9.21 2.99 -13.56
CA GLY A 160 9.14 3.82 -14.78
C GLY A 160 9.78 5.20 -14.60
N VAL A 161 9.57 5.84 -13.45
CA VAL A 161 10.22 7.11 -13.08
C VAL A 161 10.70 7.07 -11.63
N THR A 162 11.65 7.93 -11.29
CA THR A 162 12.09 8.19 -9.91
C THR A 162 11.18 9.23 -9.22
N GLY A 163 11.39 9.49 -7.92
CA GLY A 163 10.70 10.59 -7.24
C GLY A 163 9.22 10.34 -6.96
N THR A 164 8.81 9.07 -6.86
CA THR A 164 7.45 8.68 -6.45
C THR A 164 7.41 8.28 -4.98
N THR A 165 6.33 8.61 -4.28
CA THR A 165 6.11 8.21 -2.88
C THR A 165 4.74 7.54 -2.76
N VAL A 166 4.71 6.36 -2.15
CA VAL A 166 3.47 5.64 -1.78
C VAL A 166 3.27 5.76 -0.27
N SER A 167 2.04 6.02 0.17
CA SER A 167 1.70 6.04 1.60
C SER A 167 1.72 4.65 2.23
N ALA A 168 1.51 4.59 3.55
CA ALA A 168 1.15 3.34 4.20
C ALA A 168 -0.12 2.75 3.57
N VAL A 169 -0.18 1.41 3.52
CA VAL A 169 -1.34 0.67 3.04
C VAL A 169 -2.32 0.50 4.20
N SER A 170 -3.58 0.88 3.98
CA SER A 170 -4.69 0.54 4.87
C SER A 170 -5.58 -0.53 4.25
N GLU A 171 -6.12 -1.42 5.07
CA GLU A 171 -7.11 -2.40 4.66
C GLU A 171 -8.48 -1.98 5.20
N ASN A 172 -9.50 -2.14 4.35
CA ASN A 172 -10.89 -2.09 4.78
C ASN A 172 -11.69 -3.16 4.01
N ASN A 173 -12.09 -4.21 4.72
CA ASN A 173 -12.98 -5.26 4.21
C ASN A 173 -12.50 -5.91 2.90
N GLY A 174 -11.21 -6.24 2.82
CA GLY A 174 -10.57 -6.86 1.66
C GLY A 174 -10.15 -5.90 0.56
N VAL A 175 -10.26 -4.59 0.78
CA VAL A 175 -9.77 -3.55 -0.13
C VAL A 175 -8.55 -2.88 0.51
N TYR A 176 -7.41 -2.97 -0.17
CA TYR A 176 -6.13 -2.42 0.27
C TYR A 176 -5.87 -1.12 -0.48
N THR A 177 -5.77 -0.03 0.26
CA THR A 177 -5.67 1.33 -0.29
C THR A 177 -4.39 2.02 0.15
N ALA A 178 -3.82 2.81 -0.76
CA ALA A 178 -2.73 3.72 -0.49
C ALA A 178 -2.84 4.94 -1.41
N THR A 179 -2.15 6.03 -1.09
CA THR A 179 -2.00 7.17 -1.99
C THR A 179 -0.62 7.16 -2.63
N LEU A 180 -0.54 7.67 -3.86
CA LEU A 180 0.69 7.83 -4.62
C LEU A 180 0.81 9.27 -5.11
N LYS A 181 2.00 9.86 -4.96
CA LYS A 181 2.38 11.17 -5.51
C LYS A 181 3.77 11.09 -6.15
N GLY A 182 4.14 12.07 -6.96
CA GLY A 182 5.53 12.15 -7.44
C GLY A 182 5.92 13.50 -8.04
N SER A 183 7.23 13.66 -8.28
CA SER A 183 7.87 14.89 -8.76
C SER A 183 8.48 14.78 -10.17
N THR A 184 8.57 13.57 -10.72
CA THR A 184 9.15 13.32 -12.05
C THR A 184 8.06 12.93 -13.04
N ARG A 185 7.96 13.69 -14.12
CA ARG A 185 7.04 13.38 -15.23
C ARG A 185 7.43 12.08 -15.91
N GLY A 186 6.43 11.25 -16.22
CA GLY A 186 6.57 10.10 -17.10
C GLY A 186 5.49 9.05 -16.88
N SER A 187 5.53 8.00 -17.69
CA SER A 187 4.67 6.84 -17.51
C SER A 187 5.19 5.96 -16.39
N ILE A 188 4.27 5.49 -15.55
CA ILE A 188 4.57 4.59 -14.44
C ILE A 188 3.78 3.29 -14.55
N THR A 189 4.32 2.23 -13.97
CA THR A 189 3.60 0.99 -13.71
C THR A 189 3.54 0.77 -12.20
N VAL A 190 2.31 0.65 -11.67
CA VAL A 190 2.04 0.30 -10.28
C VAL A 190 1.75 -1.20 -10.22
N ALA A 191 2.50 -1.92 -9.39
CA ALA A 191 2.30 -3.35 -9.12
C ALA A 191 1.80 -3.53 -7.68
N ALA A 192 0.66 -4.20 -7.51
CA ALA A 192 0.21 -4.65 -6.20
C ALA A 192 0.88 -5.99 -5.88
N LYS A 193 1.49 -6.07 -4.69
CA LYS A 193 2.22 -7.24 -4.22
C LYS A 193 1.62 -7.77 -2.93
N ALA A 194 1.60 -9.09 -2.79
CA ALA A 194 1.28 -9.79 -1.55
C ALA A 194 2.43 -10.75 -1.22
N ASN A 195 2.92 -10.71 0.02
CA ASN A 195 4.06 -11.51 0.46
C ASN A 195 5.31 -11.39 -0.45
N GLY A 196 5.57 -10.19 -0.97
CA GLY A 196 6.69 -9.89 -1.88
C GLY A 196 6.45 -10.22 -3.36
N ASN A 197 5.42 -10.99 -3.69
CA ASN A 197 5.10 -11.40 -5.06
C ASN A 197 4.13 -10.44 -5.73
N THR A 198 4.39 -10.09 -7.00
CA THR A 198 3.47 -9.29 -7.81
C THR A 198 2.23 -10.12 -8.17
N ILE A 199 1.05 -9.58 -7.88
CA ILE A 199 -0.24 -10.19 -8.21
C ILE A 199 -0.81 -9.58 -9.48
N VAL A 200 -0.95 -8.26 -9.52
CA VAL A 200 -1.51 -7.49 -10.64
C VAL A 200 -0.75 -6.19 -10.83
N SER A 201 -0.77 -5.63 -12.03
CA SER A 201 -0.13 -4.35 -12.35
C SER A 201 -1.04 -3.46 -13.19
N LYS A 202 -0.92 -2.14 -13.01
CA LYS A 202 -1.68 -1.12 -13.73
C LYS A 202 -0.77 0.03 -14.15
N LYS A 203 -0.94 0.51 -15.38
CA LYS A 203 -0.25 1.71 -15.89
C LYS A 203 -0.97 2.98 -15.42
N ALA A 204 -0.20 4.01 -15.12
CA ALA A 204 -0.66 5.37 -14.83
C ALA A 204 0.39 6.39 -15.34
N THR A 205 0.09 7.67 -15.26
CA THR A 205 1.01 8.72 -15.73
C THR A 205 1.16 9.81 -14.68
N ILE A 206 2.39 10.29 -14.50
CA ILE A 206 2.67 11.54 -13.82
C ILE A 206 2.96 12.57 -14.91
N ASN A 207 2.06 13.53 -15.08
CA ASN A 207 2.16 14.56 -16.10
C ASN A 207 3.03 15.72 -15.63
N ALA A 208 3.42 16.59 -16.57
CA ALA A 208 3.82 17.93 -16.18
C ALA A 208 2.66 18.61 -15.41
N TYR A 209 2.99 19.62 -14.62
CA TYR A 209 2.02 20.48 -13.94
C TYR A 209 0.88 20.89 -14.90
N THR A 210 -0.34 20.96 -14.37
CA THR A 210 -1.57 21.31 -15.11
C THR A 210 -1.36 22.51 -16.02
N THR A 211 -1.82 22.38 -17.26
CA THR A 211 -1.85 23.42 -18.29
C THR A 211 -2.28 24.78 -17.72
N PHE A 212 -1.48 25.81 -17.94
CA PHE A 212 -1.95 27.18 -17.86
C PHE A 212 -2.95 27.39 -19.02
N SER A 213 -4.27 27.32 -18.76
CA SER A 213 -5.27 27.64 -19.78
C SER A 213 -5.47 29.15 -19.85
N ASN A 214 -4.67 29.82 -20.64
CA ASN A 214 -4.82 31.21 -21.00
C ASN A 214 -5.49 31.32 -22.38
N ALA A 215 -6.75 30.87 -22.45
CA ALA A 215 -7.60 31.17 -23.59
C ALA A 215 -7.59 32.70 -23.81
N GLY A 216 -7.01 33.14 -24.93
CA GLY A 216 -6.87 34.55 -25.34
C GLY A 216 -5.46 35.17 -25.27
N SER A 217 -4.49 34.55 -24.58
CA SER A 217 -3.10 35.04 -24.64
C SER A 217 -2.44 34.74 -25.98
N THR A 218 -1.74 35.74 -26.53
CA THR A 218 -1.04 35.64 -27.81
C THR A 218 0.47 35.63 -27.60
N PHE A 219 1.15 34.76 -28.36
CA PHE A 219 2.60 34.72 -28.42
C PHE A 219 3.03 35.29 -29.77
N THR A 220 3.79 36.39 -29.77
CA THR A 220 4.30 37.00 -30.99
C THR A 220 5.82 37.11 -30.92
N ALA A 221 6.48 36.62 -31.96
CA ALA A 221 7.91 36.79 -32.17
C ALA A 221 8.12 37.66 -33.40
N THR A 222 8.92 38.72 -33.25
CA THR A 222 9.42 39.49 -34.38
C THR A 222 10.85 39.08 -34.62
N CYS A 223 11.09 38.36 -35.71
CA CYS A 223 12.38 37.77 -36.02
C CYS A 223 13.04 38.56 -37.16
N SER A 224 13.92 39.51 -36.85
CA SER A 224 14.72 40.18 -37.89
C SER A 224 15.81 39.25 -38.48
N SER A 225 16.27 38.30 -37.67
CA SER A 225 17.05 37.10 -38.01
C SER A 225 17.00 36.13 -36.79
N VAL A 226 17.34 34.84 -36.95
CA VAL A 226 17.43 33.89 -35.81
C VAL A 226 18.45 34.31 -34.74
N THR A 227 19.32 35.28 -35.04
CA THR A 227 20.39 35.76 -34.17
C THR A 227 20.03 37.03 -33.37
N GLY A 228 18.77 37.47 -33.40
CA GLY A 228 18.32 38.68 -32.70
C GLY A 228 16.81 38.82 -32.61
N ALA A 229 16.10 37.72 -32.37
CA ALA A 229 14.65 37.74 -32.26
C ALA A 229 14.20 38.41 -30.96
N THR A 230 13.26 39.35 -31.08
CA THR A 230 12.61 39.99 -29.94
C THR A 230 11.25 39.33 -29.75
N TYR A 231 10.93 38.97 -28.51
CA TYR A 231 9.69 38.28 -28.17
C TYR A 231 8.81 39.17 -27.30
N SER A 232 7.51 39.15 -27.61
CA SER A 232 6.49 39.80 -26.79
C SER A 232 5.44 38.76 -26.41
N ILE A 233 5.19 38.65 -25.11
CA ILE A 233 4.18 37.74 -24.57
C ILE A 233 3.12 38.61 -23.91
N HIS A 234 1.94 38.64 -24.53
CA HIS A 234 0.77 39.31 -23.98
C HIS A 234 -0.01 38.32 -23.11
N LEU A 235 -0.07 38.59 -21.81
CA LEU A 235 -0.92 37.84 -20.89
C LEU A 235 -2.16 38.67 -20.59
N GLU A 236 -3.34 38.09 -20.81
CA GLU A 236 -4.63 38.78 -20.56
C GLU A 236 -5.01 38.90 -19.07
N LYS A 237 -4.12 38.51 -18.14
CA LYS A 237 -4.37 38.65 -16.69
C LYS A 237 -3.19 39.29 -15.94
N PRO A 238 -3.30 40.56 -15.51
CA PRO A 238 -2.32 41.17 -14.63
C PRO A 238 -2.41 40.55 -13.22
N GLY A 239 -1.25 40.27 -12.59
CA GLY A 239 -1.16 39.75 -11.22
C GLY A 239 -0.26 38.52 -11.01
N VAL A 240 0.42 38.02 -12.05
CA VAL A 240 1.42 36.95 -11.90
C VAL A 240 2.70 37.56 -11.31
N GLN A 241 3.16 37.05 -10.17
CA GLN A 241 4.29 37.65 -9.43
C GLN A 241 5.66 37.10 -9.83
N THR A 242 5.72 35.92 -10.45
CA THR A 242 6.95 35.35 -10.99
C THR A 242 6.65 34.50 -12.23
N MET A 243 7.23 34.87 -13.36
CA MET A 243 7.22 34.09 -14.60
C MET A 243 8.64 33.87 -15.10
N SER A 244 8.99 32.63 -15.40
CA SER A 244 10.24 32.22 -16.02
C SER A 244 9.92 31.66 -17.41
N ILE A 245 10.48 32.25 -18.46
CA ILE A 245 10.25 31.78 -19.83
C ILE A 245 11.52 31.13 -20.34
N TYR A 246 11.36 29.91 -20.84
CA TYR A 246 12.42 29.16 -21.47
C TYR A 246 12.20 29.18 -22.99
N LEU A 247 13.23 29.47 -23.77
CA LEU A 247 13.20 29.36 -25.24
C LEU A 247 14.30 28.45 -25.74
N GLY A 248 14.01 27.76 -26.85
CA GLY A 248 14.95 26.91 -27.57
C GLY A 248 14.43 26.58 -28.96
N THR A 249 15.22 25.82 -29.71
CA THR A 249 14.76 25.20 -30.96
C THR A 249 14.22 23.81 -30.65
N SER A 250 13.42 23.25 -31.56
CA SER A 250 12.97 21.85 -31.51
C SER A 250 14.09 20.81 -31.36
N SER A 251 15.35 21.22 -31.58
CA SER A 251 16.55 20.40 -31.57
C SER A 251 17.58 20.73 -30.48
N ASN A 252 17.41 21.79 -29.69
CA ASN A 252 18.42 22.27 -28.73
C ASN A 252 17.87 22.43 -27.29
N THR A 253 18.80 22.60 -26.36
CA THR A 253 18.54 22.87 -24.94
C THR A 253 17.82 24.21 -24.75
N MET A 254 16.77 24.19 -23.94
CA MET A 254 15.97 25.38 -23.60
C MET A 254 16.76 26.27 -22.62
N SER A 255 16.88 27.57 -22.90
CA SER A 255 17.56 28.55 -22.05
C SER A 255 16.56 29.47 -21.36
N LEU A 256 16.83 29.80 -20.09
CA LEU A 256 16.04 30.76 -19.33
C LEU A 256 16.28 32.17 -19.85
N ILE A 257 15.20 32.92 -20.12
CA ILE A 257 15.28 34.31 -20.56
C ILE A 257 14.79 35.23 -19.44
N ASN A 258 15.56 36.30 -19.26
CA ASN A 258 15.14 37.41 -18.43
C ASN A 258 13.96 38.12 -19.11
N VAL A 259 12.81 38.11 -18.43
CA VAL A 259 11.62 38.82 -18.85
C VAL A 259 11.33 39.97 -17.88
N SER A 260 11.06 41.14 -18.44
CA SER A 260 10.56 42.30 -17.72
C SER A 260 9.05 42.40 -17.85
N THR A 261 8.39 42.79 -16.77
CA THR A 261 6.97 43.14 -16.75
C THR A 261 6.79 44.64 -16.94
N ASP A 262 5.82 45.04 -17.76
CA ASP A 262 5.32 46.42 -17.74
C ASP A 262 4.20 46.60 -16.69
N SER A 263 3.81 47.85 -16.47
CA SER A 263 2.72 48.22 -15.54
C SER A 263 1.35 47.71 -15.96
N SER A 264 1.21 47.19 -17.18
CA SER A 264 -0.02 46.60 -17.73
C SER A 264 -0.03 45.08 -17.63
N GLY A 265 1.04 44.46 -17.12
CA GLY A 265 1.16 43.01 -16.96
C GLY A 265 1.65 42.28 -18.22
N ASN A 266 2.17 43.01 -19.22
CA ASN A 266 2.82 42.40 -20.38
C ASN A 266 4.24 42.01 -20.04
N TYR A 267 4.67 40.87 -20.57
CA TYR A 267 6.01 40.37 -20.37
C TYR A 267 6.80 40.48 -21.68
N THR A 268 7.92 41.18 -21.62
CA THR A 268 8.83 41.36 -22.75
C THR A 268 10.20 40.80 -22.38
N GLY A 269 10.82 40.12 -23.34
CA GLY A 269 12.13 39.51 -23.16
C GLY A 269 12.93 39.58 -24.44
N THR A 270 14.24 39.74 -24.30
CA THR A 270 15.18 39.65 -25.42
C THR A 270 16.02 38.40 -25.24
N TYR A 271 16.21 37.64 -26.32
CA TYR A 271 17.09 36.49 -26.34
C TYR A 271 18.17 36.72 -27.40
N THR A 272 19.42 36.83 -26.95
CA THR A 272 20.59 36.87 -27.82
C THR A 272 21.21 35.48 -27.86
N ALA A 273 21.26 34.87 -29.04
CA ALA A 273 21.80 33.54 -29.29
C ALA A 273 23.34 33.46 -29.17
N ALA A 274 23.96 34.18 -28.23
CA ALA A 274 25.41 34.26 -28.07
C ALA A 274 26.02 33.07 -27.28
N GLU A 275 25.20 32.20 -26.67
CA GLU A 275 25.67 31.00 -25.94
C GLU A 275 25.30 29.66 -26.62
N VAL A 276 24.86 29.69 -27.89
CA VAL A 276 24.71 28.47 -28.71
C VAL A 276 25.50 28.63 -30.01
N GLN A 277 26.83 28.55 -29.89
CA GLN A 277 27.68 28.35 -31.04
C GLN A 277 27.36 26.97 -31.65
N ASN A 278 26.90 26.97 -32.91
CA ASN A 278 26.67 25.86 -33.85
C ASN A 278 25.21 25.54 -34.28
N ALA A 279 24.22 26.41 -34.05
CA ALA A 279 22.86 26.18 -34.55
C ALA A 279 22.47 26.97 -35.81
N ILE A 280 23.43 27.47 -36.60
CA ILE A 280 23.14 28.12 -37.88
C ILE A 280 23.97 27.45 -38.96
N LEU A 281 23.28 26.71 -39.83
CA LEU A 281 23.37 26.71 -41.30
C LEU A 281 22.99 25.33 -41.84
N GLY A 282 21.69 25.13 -42.04
CA GLY A 282 21.16 24.14 -42.95
C GLY A 282 19.96 24.76 -43.64
N SER A 283 20.13 25.19 -44.89
CA SER A 283 19.06 25.62 -45.78
C SER A 283 18.11 24.45 -46.04
N GLY A 284 17.14 24.23 -45.16
CA GLY A 284 16.18 23.13 -45.28
C GLY A 284 15.28 23.00 -44.07
N THR A 285 14.02 23.40 -44.25
CA THR A 285 12.79 22.90 -43.58
C THR A 285 12.85 22.52 -42.08
N ASP A 286 12.11 23.29 -41.26
CA ASP A 286 11.50 22.87 -39.97
C ASP A 286 12.30 22.99 -38.66
N THR A 287 13.15 24.01 -38.50
CA THR A 287 13.55 24.46 -37.15
C THR A 287 12.42 25.30 -36.53
N LYS A 288 11.53 24.64 -35.78
CA LYS A 288 10.46 25.32 -35.03
C LYS A 288 11.02 25.90 -33.74
N LEU A 289 10.70 27.16 -33.49
CA LEU A 289 11.05 27.83 -32.25
C LEU A 289 9.99 27.48 -31.20
N ILE A 290 10.45 26.99 -30.05
CA ILE A 290 9.58 26.45 -29.00
C ILE A 290 9.71 27.34 -27.76
N ALA A 291 8.58 27.66 -27.15
CA ALA A 291 8.51 28.35 -25.88
C ALA A 291 7.89 27.46 -24.80
N GLN A 292 8.53 27.44 -23.64
CA GLN A 292 7.94 26.92 -22.40
C GLN A 292 7.83 28.04 -21.39
N VAL A 293 6.60 28.24 -20.91
CA VAL A 293 6.28 29.29 -19.95
C VAL A 293 6.11 28.64 -18.60
N ASN A 294 6.97 28.98 -17.64
CA ASN A 294 6.84 28.60 -16.24
C ASN A 294 6.24 29.77 -15.45
N ILE A 295 5.08 29.57 -14.85
CA ILE A 295 4.45 30.52 -13.94
C ILE A 295 4.26 29.84 -12.59
N ASN A 296 4.94 30.34 -11.55
CA ASN A 296 4.84 29.81 -10.18
C ASN A 296 5.05 28.28 -10.09
N GLY A 297 5.89 27.69 -10.95
CA GLY A 297 6.15 26.25 -10.99
C GLY A 297 5.27 25.44 -11.96
N ALA A 298 4.28 26.07 -12.60
CA ALA A 298 3.44 25.44 -13.62
C ALA A 298 3.95 25.73 -15.04
N TYR A 299 3.96 24.73 -15.93
CA TYR A 299 4.49 24.86 -17.30
C TYR A 299 3.37 24.81 -18.37
N ASP A 300 3.33 25.78 -19.28
CA ASP A 300 2.57 25.67 -20.55
C ASP A 300 3.47 25.06 -21.64
N THR A 301 2.96 24.08 -22.37
CA THR A 301 3.76 23.25 -23.30
C THR A 301 3.86 23.86 -24.69
N ASP A 302 5.09 23.85 -25.21
CA ASP A 302 5.53 23.86 -26.61
C ASP A 302 4.54 24.46 -27.62
N ARG A 303 4.28 25.76 -27.51
CA ARG A 303 3.62 26.47 -28.60
C ARG A 303 4.61 26.68 -29.74
N ASN A 304 4.22 26.25 -30.94
CA ASN A 304 4.94 26.63 -32.14
C ASN A 304 4.81 28.14 -32.31
N VAL A 305 5.93 28.85 -32.26
CA VAL A 305 5.95 30.30 -32.39
C VAL A 305 6.26 30.65 -33.84
N PRO A 306 5.27 31.07 -34.66
CA PRO A 306 5.58 31.57 -35.99
C PRO A 306 6.35 32.89 -35.86
N CYS A 307 7.54 32.95 -36.45
CA CYS A 307 8.22 34.22 -36.70
C CYS A 307 7.37 35.06 -37.66
N LYS A 308 7.04 36.29 -37.27
CA LYS A 308 6.42 37.29 -38.14
C LYS A 308 7.39 38.43 -38.42
#